data_AF-A0A3R9XMQ2-F1
#
_entry.id   AF-A0A3R9XMQ2-F1
#
_cell.length_a   1.000
_cell.length_b   1.000
_cell.length_c   1.000
_cell.angle_alpha   90.00
_cell.angle_beta   90.00
_cell.angle_gamma   90.00
#
_symmetry.space_group_name_H-M   'P 1'
#
loop_
_entity.id
_entity.type
_entity.pdbx_description
1 polymer ?
#
loop_
_entity_poly.entity_id
_entity_poly.type
_entity_poly.pdbx_seq_one_letter_code
_entity_poly.pdbx_strand_id
1 'polypeptide(L)'
;TSGSSYIGKNIKICDLKLEVNKKFLYKYDFMARWNFDITLEKILPIDEDKTYPVCISGKGASPDEECGGVNCFQKQKNDWKYDKYELLYELSTVFADKKNASKRICDVVDIERIEQAQYWINIDKYEYKDINKHLNLYTKNGRNWRKTLTEIDS
;
A
#
# COMPACT_ATOMS: atom_id res chain seq x y z
N THR A 1 7.59 12.46 31.46
CA THR A 1 7.01 11.13 31.71
C THR A 1 7.97 10.09 31.18
N SER A 2 8.49 9.21 32.04
CA SER A 2 9.45 8.17 31.66
C SER A 2 8.74 7.11 30.82
N GLY A 3 9.02 7.07 29.52
CA GLY A 3 8.51 6.03 28.64
C GLY A 3 9.32 4.75 28.82
N SER A 4 8.68 3.67 29.26
CA SER A 4 9.26 2.33 29.22
C SER A 4 9.54 1.95 27.76
N SER A 5 10.79 1.63 27.43
CA SER A 5 11.16 1.08 26.12
C SER A 5 11.24 -0.44 26.21
N TYR A 6 10.69 -1.12 25.21
CA TYR A 6 10.64 -2.57 25.18
C TYR A 6 11.17 -3.07 23.81
N ILE A 7 11.89 -4.19 23.82
CA ILE A 7 12.41 -4.82 22.60
C ILE A 7 11.30 -5.71 22.01
N GLY A 8 10.80 -5.37 20.82
CA GLY A 8 9.59 -5.96 20.22
C GLY A 8 9.58 -7.48 20.00
N LYS A 9 10.72 -8.16 20.11
CA LYS A 9 10.85 -9.59 19.80
C LYS A 9 10.08 -10.51 20.76
N ASN A 10 9.75 -10.03 21.97
CA ASN A 10 9.11 -10.83 23.03
C ASN A 10 7.92 -10.11 23.70
N ILE A 11 7.29 -9.16 23.02
CA ILE A 11 6.12 -8.45 23.54
C ILE A 11 4.88 -8.91 22.77
N LYS A 12 3.87 -9.38 23.49
CA LYS A 12 2.56 -9.63 22.89
C LYS A 12 1.74 -8.34 22.89
N ILE A 13 0.81 -8.20 21.95
CA ILE A 13 -0.09 -7.04 21.90
C ILE A 13 -0.87 -6.88 23.21
N CYS A 14 -1.24 -7.98 23.88
CA CYS A 14 -1.92 -7.94 25.18
C CYS A 14 -1.05 -7.32 26.29
N ASP A 15 0.28 -7.42 26.21
CA ASP A 15 1.20 -6.90 27.22
C ASP A 15 1.27 -5.36 27.20
N LEU A 16 0.88 -4.76 26.06
CA LEU A 16 0.80 -3.30 25.90
C LEU A 16 -0.36 -2.68 26.68
N LYS A 17 -1.25 -3.49 27.27
CA LYS A 17 -2.41 -3.04 28.07
C LYS A 17 -3.21 -1.93 27.38
N LEU A 18 -3.44 -2.11 26.07
CA LEU A 18 -4.17 -1.14 25.26
C LEU A 18 -5.62 -1.06 25.74
N GLU A 19 -6.10 0.16 25.91
CA GLU A 19 -7.51 0.42 26.21
C GLU A 19 -8.32 0.52 24.91
N VAL A 20 -9.55 0.02 24.95
CA VAL A 20 -10.48 0.13 23.81
C VAL A 20 -10.76 1.61 23.50
N ASN A 21 -10.81 1.95 22.22
CA ASN A 21 -10.94 3.31 21.67
C ASN A 21 -9.80 4.26 22.03
N LYS A 22 -8.67 3.75 22.55
CA LYS A 22 -7.44 4.54 22.65
C LYS A 22 -6.56 4.31 21.43
N LYS A 23 -5.97 5.42 20.99
CA LYS A 23 -5.04 5.48 19.88
C LYS A 23 -3.61 5.38 20.40
N PHE A 24 -2.77 4.62 19.71
CA PHE A 24 -1.33 4.63 19.88
C PHE A 24 -0.63 4.80 18.54
N LEU A 25 0.58 5.34 18.59
CA LEU A 25 1.35 5.69 17.39
C LEU A 25 2.37 4.59 17.07
N TYR A 26 2.29 4.05 15.86
CA TYR A 26 3.33 3.20 15.29
C TYR A 26 4.16 4.01 14.29
N LYS A 27 5.46 4.14 14.56
CA LYS A 27 6.41 4.80 13.67
C LYS A 27 7.16 3.76 12.86
N TYR A 28 7.13 3.89 11.55
CA TYR A 28 7.81 3.00 10.62
C TYR A 28 8.73 3.81 9.70
N ASP A 29 9.83 3.17 9.28
CA ASP A 29 10.86 3.77 8.44
C ASP A 29 11.42 5.08 9.02
N PHE A 30 12.59 5.02 9.63
CA PHE A 30 13.19 6.21 10.25
C PHE A 30 13.60 7.29 9.24
N MET A 31 13.73 6.95 7.95
CA MET A 31 14.02 7.89 6.87
C MET A 31 12.73 8.54 6.37
N ALA A 32 11.73 7.75 5.95
CA ALA A 32 10.46 8.26 5.44
C ALA A 32 9.51 8.79 6.52
N ARG A 33 9.73 8.41 7.78
CA ARG A 33 8.99 8.83 8.99
C ARG A 33 7.49 8.60 8.90
N TRP A 34 7.09 7.40 8.47
CA TRP A 34 5.70 6.99 8.47
C TRP A 34 5.16 6.94 9.89
N ASN A 35 3.95 7.48 10.08
CA ASN A 35 3.25 7.53 11.34
C ASN A 35 1.86 6.90 11.14
N PHE A 36 1.61 5.79 11.82
CA PHE A 36 0.34 5.08 11.78
C PHE A 36 -0.36 5.21 13.12
N ASP A 37 -1.58 5.75 13.07
CA ASP A 37 -2.47 5.77 14.21
C ASP A 37 -3.20 4.41 14.30
N ILE A 38 -2.92 3.64 15.34
CA ILE A 38 -3.55 2.35 15.58
C ILE A 38 -4.51 2.49 16.75
N THR A 39 -5.75 2.06 16.57
CA THR A 39 -6.80 2.09 17.59
C THR A 39 -7.28 0.67 17.87
N LEU A 40 -7.35 0.30 19.15
CA LEU A 40 -8.02 -0.93 19.55
C LEU A 40 -9.53 -0.67 19.59
N GLU A 41 -10.27 -1.06 18.55
CA GLU A 41 -11.72 -0.78 18.48
C GLU A 41 -12.56 -1.78 19.29
N LYS A 42 -12.17 -3.06 19.30
CA LYS A 42 -12.90 -4.11 20.00
C LYS A 42 -12.02 -5.31 20.30
N ILE A 43 -12.31 -6.00 21.40
CA ILE A 43 -11.80 -7.34 21.70
C ILE A 43 -12.96 -8.31 21.57
N LEU A 44 -12.80 -9.34 20.74
CA LEU A 44 -13.82 -10.34 20.44
C LEU A 44 -13.33 -11.74 20.85
N PRO A 45 -14.24 -12.67 21.19
CA PRO A 45 -13.89 -14.09 21.28
C PRO A 45 -13.27 -14.56 19.96
N ILE A 46 -12.37 -15.55 20.06
CA ILE A 46 -11.80 -16.17 18.87
C ILE A 46 -12.91 -16.90 18.10
N ASP A 47 -12.86 -16.77 16.78
CA ASP A 47 -13.70 -17.50 15.85
C ASP A 47 -12.85 -18.65 15.29
N GLU A 48 -13.16 -19.89 15.69
CA GLU A 48 -12.37 -21.07 15.35
C GLU A 48 -12.40 -21.41 13.86
N ASP A 49 -13.41 -20.93 13.14
CA ASP A 49 -13.55 -21.13 11.69
C ASP A 49 -12.70 -20.13 10.88
N LYS A 50 -12.07 -19.14 11.53
CA LYS A 50 -11.26 -18.10 10.87
C LYS A 50 -9.77 -18.31 11.05
N THR A 51 -9.04 -18.06 9.97
CA THR A 51 -7.58 -17.91 10.01
C THR A 51 -7.22 -16.43 10.20
N TYR A 52 -6.38 -16.13 11.19
CA TYR A 52 -5.91 -14.78 11.49
C TYR A 52 -4.44 -14.57 11.05
N PRO A 53 -4.02 -13.33 10.74
CA PRO A 53 -4.82 -12.09 10.69
C PRO A 53 -5.74 -12.04 9.46
N VAL A 54 -6.82 -11.26 9.55
CA VAL A 54 -7.74 -11.00 8.44
C VAL A 54 -8.04 -9.51 8.34
N CYS A 55 -7.97 -8.98 7.13
CA CYS A 55 -8.43 -7.65 6.79
C CYS A 55 -9.93 -7.70 6.47
N ILE A 56 -10.73 -6.91 7.20
CA ILE A 56 -12.19 -6.88 7.06
C ILE A 56 -12.69 -5.67 6.26
N SER A 57 -11.88 -4.62 6.14
CA SER A 57 -12.24 -3.37 5.47
C SER A 57 -11.00 -2.51 5.20
N GLY A 58 -11.17 -1.46 4.42
CA GLY A 58 -10.15 -0.43 4.15
C GLY A 58 -10.53 0.42 2.95
N LYS A 59 -9.69 1.42 2.64
CA LYS A 59 -9.90 2.32 1.51
C LYS A 59 -8.57 2.89 1.03
N GLY A 60 -8.42 2.98 -0.29
CA GLY A 60 -7.24 3.50 -0.95
C GLY A 60 -6.09 2.51 -0.95
N ALA A 61 -5.23 2.59 -1.97
CA ALA A 61 -4.01 1.84 -2.02
C ALA A 61 -3.00 2.38 -0.99
N SER A 62 -2.09 1.51 -0.54
CA SER A 62 -0.96 1.95 0.28
C SER A 62 -0.02 2.84 -0.55
N PRO A 63 0.56 3.90 0.03
CA PRO A 63 1.72 4.55 -0.55
C PRO A 63 2.83 3.54 -0.87
N ASP A 64 3.58 3.79 -1.94
CA ASP A 64 4.80 3.05 -2.23
C ASP A 64 5.82 3.22 -1.08
N GLU A 65 6.56 2.16 -0.76
CA GLU A 65 7.55 2.17 0.33
C GLU A 65 8.64 3.23 0.08
N GLU A 66 9.01 3.44 -1.19
CA GLU A 66 10.08 4.33 -1.61
C GLU A 66 9.60 5.73 -2.01
N CYS A 67 8.31 6.06 -1.84
CA CYS A 67 7.79 7.38 -2.24
C CYS A 67 8.34 8.56 -1.42
N GLY A 68 9.17 8.31 -0.39
CA GLY A 68 9.83 9.35 0.40
C GLY A 68 8.99 9.92 1.55
N GLY A 69 7.96 9.19 1.99
CA GLY A 69 7.14 9.55 3.14
C GLY A 69 5.94 10.44 2.81
N VAL A 70 5.19 10.82 3.86
CA VAL A 70 3.87 11.48 3.72
C VAL A 70 3.93 12.75 2.88
N ASN A 71 4.92 13.62 3.09
CA ASN A 71 5.00 14.90 2.38
C ASN A 71 5.28 14.70 0.89
N CYS A 72 6.20 13.80 0.54
CA CYS A 72 6.52 13.47 -0.83
C CYS A 72 5.33 12.80 -1.53
N PHE A 73 4.64 11.88 -0.84
CA PHE A 73 3.41 11.28 -1.35
C PHE A 73 2.33 12.33 -1.65
N GLN A 74 2.09 13.28 -0.73
CA GLN A 74 1.09 14.34 -0.96
C GLN A 74 1.48 15.26 -2.12
N LYS A 75 2.77 15.57 -2.27
CA LYS A 75 3.27 16.34 -3.41
C LYS A 75 3.00 15.59 -4.72
N GLN A 76 3.45 14.33 -4.82
CA GLN A 76 3.22 13.53 -6.03
C GLN A 76 1.74 13.37 -6.33
N LYS A 77 0.88 13.20 -5.32
CA LYS A 77 -0.58 13.14 -5.50
C LYS A 77 -1.15 14.41 -6.13
N ASN A 78 -0.61 15.57 -5.76
CA ASN A 78 -1.02 16.85 -6.33
C ASN A 78 -0.49 17.03 -7.75
N ASP A 79 0.77 16.67 -7.99
CA ASP A 79 1.39 16.71 -9.32
C ASP A 79 0.57 15.81 -10.29
N TRP A 80 0.31 14.57 -9.91
CA TRP A 80 -0.45 13.60 -10.70
C TRP A 80 -1.97 13.76 -10.67
N LYS A 81 -2.48 14.87 -10.13
CA LYS A 81 -3.93 15.12 -10.05
C LYS A 81 -4.55 15.22 -11.45
N TYR A 82 -3.86 15.91 -12.37
CA TYR A 82 -4.31 16.13 -13.74
C TYR A 82 -3.41 15.43 -14.77
N ASP A 83 -2.11 15.30 -14.49
CA ASP A 83 -1.11 14.74 -15.41
C ASP A 83 -1.44 13.32 -15.87
N LYS A 84 -2.07 12.51 -15.02
CA LYS A 84 -2.52 11.16 -15.42
C LYS A 84 -3.58 11.18 -16.52
N TYR A 85 -4.42 12.21 -16.58
CA TYR A 85 -5.43 12.38 -17.64
C TYR A 85 -4.83 13.03 -18.87
N GLU A 86 -3.86 13.92 -18.69
CA GLU A 86 -3.10 14.51 -19.79
C GLU A 86 -2.34 13.43 -20.57
N LEU A 87 -1.66 12.50 -19.88
CA LEU A 87 -1.00 11.37 -20.52
C LEU A 87 -2.01 10.48 -21.29
N LEU A 88 -3.18 10.19 -20.71
CA LEU A 88 -4.22 9.43 -21.42
C LEU A 88 -4.69 10.15 -22.69
N TYR A 89 -4.82 11.48 -22.63
CA TYR A 89 -5.16 12.28 -23.79
C TYR A 89 -4.04 12.24 -24.84
N GLU A 90 -2.79 12.49 -24.47
CA GLU A 90 -1.62 12.40 -25.36
C GLU A 90 -1.59 11.04 -26.08
N LEU A 91 -1.70 9.94 -25.33
CA LEU A 91 -1.75 8.58 -25.89
C LEU A 91 -2.91 8.42 -26.87
N SER A 92 -4.11 8.89 -26.52
CA SER A 92 -5.27 8.82 -27.42
C SER A 92 -5.04 9.56 -28.73
N THR A 93 -4.35 10.71 -28.71
CA THR A 93 -4.03 11.48 -29.92
C THR A 93 -3.01 10.76 -30.81
N VAL A 94 -2.03 10.08 -30.22
CA VAL A 94 -1.05 9.26 -30.95
C VAL A 94 -1.75 8.08 -31.61
N PHE A 95 -2.60 7.36 -30.88
CA PHE A 95 -3.32 6.21 -31.42
C PHE A 95 -4.31 6.58 -32.53
N ALA A 96 -4.83 7.81 -32.53
CA ALA A 96 -5.68 8.30 -33.61
C ALA A 96 -4.92 8.54 -34.94
N ASP A 97 -3.59 8.71 -34.90
CA ASP A 97 -2.75 8.89 -36.10
C ASP A 97 -2.43 7.55 -36.77
N LYS A 98 -3.40 7.03 -37.53
CA LYS A 98 -3.31 5.71 -38.20
C LYS A 98 -2.09 5.52 -39.10
N LYS A 99 -1.43 6.59 -39.54
CA LYS A 99 -0.26 6.51 -40.44
C LYS A 99 1.05 6.50 -39.68
N ASN A 100 1.14 7.19 -38.55
CA ASN A 100 2.39 7.37 -37.81
C ASN A 100 2.34 6.92 -36.35
N ALA A 101 1.24 6.33 -35.88
CA ALA A 101 1.07 5.93 -34.48
C ALA A 101 2.26 5.11 -33.96
N SER A 102 2.72 4.11 -34.71
CA SER A 102 3.87 3.28 -34.33
C SER A 102 5.20 4.05 -34.23
N LYS A 103 5.36 5.14 -34.97
CA LYS A 103 6.56 6.00 -34.91
C LYS A 103 6.48 7.00 -33.75
N ARG A 104 5.28 7.54 -33.51
CA ARG A 104 5.02 8.56 -32.49
C ARG A 104 4.80 8.01 -31.10
N ILE A 105 4.51 6.71 -30.97
CA ILE A 105 4.31 6.07 -29.67
C ILE A 105 5.59 6.14 -28.83
N CYS A 106 6.75 5.94 -29.44
CA CYS A 106 8.05 6.05 -28.76
C CYS A 106 8.36 7.49 -28.29
N ASP A 107 7.72 8.51 -28.88
CA ASP A 107 7.93 9.91 -28.49
C ASP A 107 7.08 10.31 -27.27
N VAL A 108 6.04 9.54 -26.95
CA VAL A 108 5.06 9.82 -25.87
C VAL A 108 5.13 8.78 -24.75
N VAL A 109 5.57 7.57 -25.07
CA VAL A 109 5.65 6.44 -24.13
C VAL A 109 7.03 6.39 -23.49
N ASP A 110 7.11 6.98 -22.30
CA ASP A 110 8.10 6.61 -21.30
C ASP A 110 7.44 5.60 -20.34
N ILE A 111 8.08 4.43 -20.17
CA ILE A 111 7.56 3.33 -19.34
C ILE A 111 7.34 3.82 -17.91
N GLU A 112 8.30 4.59 -17.37
CA GLU A 112 8.22 5.11 -16.00
C GLU A 112 7.01 6.04 -15.83
N ARG A 113 6.76 6.93 -16.80
CA ARG A 113 5.60 7.83 -16.79
C ARG A 113 4.28 7.06 -16.88
N ILE A 114 4.23 5.97 -17.65
CA ILE A 114 3.05 5.10 -17.73
C ILE A 114 2.81 4.36 -16.42
N GLU A 115 3.84 3.78 -15.82
CA GLU A 115 3.74 3.07 -14.54
C GLU A 115 3.25 4.00 -13.42
N GLN A 116 3.80 5.22 -13.37
CA GLN A 116 3.33 6.26 -12.45
C GLN A 116 1.87 6.64 -12.72
N ALA A 117 1.49 6.86 -13.98
CA ALA A 117 0.10 7.17 -14.31
C ALA A 117 -0.85 6.03 -13.90
N GLN A 118 -0.48 4.78 -14.16
CA GLN A 118 -1.24 3.62 -13.72
C GLN A 118 -1.39 3.58 -12.20
N TYR A 119 -0.32 3.80 -11.45
CA TYR A 119 -0.37 3.91 -9.99
C TYR A 119 -1.38 4.98 -9.55
N TRP A 120 -1.28 6.20 -10.07
CA TRP A 120 -2.13 7.33 -9.68
C TRP A 120 -3.58 7.24 -10.19
N ILE A 121 -3.84 6.51 -11.27
CA ILE A 121 -5.20 6.15 -11.72
C ILE A 121 -5.84 5.18 -10.72
N ASN A 122 -5.05 4.26 -10.18
CA ASN A 122 -5.52 3.19 -9.29
C ASN A 122 -5.36 3.52 -7.81
N ILE A 123 -4.91 4.73 -7.43
CA ILE A 123 -4.59 5.08 -6.03
C ILE A 123 -5.77 4.92 -5.05
N ASP A 124 -7.00 5.09 -5.54
CA ASP A 124 -8.21 4.90 -4.74
C ASP A 124 -8.79 3.47 -4.85
N LYS A 125 -8.26 2.65 -5.77
CA LYS A 125 -8.66 1.24 -5.87
C LYS A 125 -8.10 0.48 -4.68
N TYR A 126 -8.98 -0.25 -4.02
CA TYR A 126 -8.65 -1.05 -2.86
C TYR A 126 -9.54 -2.28 -2.83
N GLU A 127 -8.92 -3.46 -2.79
CA GLU A 127 -9.61 -4.72 -2.58
C GLU A 127 -8.96 -5.50 -1.43
N TYR A 128 -9.63 -5.52 -0.27
CA TYR A 128 -9.13 -6.26 0.91
C TYR A 128 -8.99 -7.77 0.66
N LYS A 129 -9.62 -8.31 -0.38
CA LYS A 129 -9.49 -9.71 -0.80
C LYS A 129 -8.05 -10.04 -1.21
N ASP A 130 -7.41 -9.13 -1.93
CA ASP A 130 -6.01 -9.29 -2.33
C ASP A 130 -5.11 -9.27 -1.11
N ILE A 131 -5.36 -8.35 -0.17
CA ILE A 131 -4.64 -8.32 1.13
C ILE A 131 -4.80 -9.65 1.86
N ASN A 132 -6.02 -10.18 1.94
CA ASN A 132 -6.27 -11.46 2.60
C ASN A 132 -5.59 -12.65 1.90
N LYS A 133 -5.41 -12.62 0.57
CA LYS A 133 -4.58 -13.61 -0.15
C LYS A 133 -3.14 -13.59 0.38
N HIS A 134 -2.56 -12.40 0.56
CA HIS A 134 -1.22 -12.24 1.12
C HIS A 134 -1.14 -12.65 2.59
N LEU A 135 -2.12 -12.25 3.41
CA LEU A 135 -2.17 -12.63 4.84
C LEU A 135 -2.29 -14.15 5.02
N ASN A 136 -3.04 -14.82 4.15
CA ASN A 136 -3.13 -16.28 4.16
C ASN A 136 -1.79 -16.95 3.83
N LEU A 137 -1.02 -16.41 2.89
CA LEU A 137 0.34 -16.88 2.60
C LEU A 137 1.26 -16.66 3.81
N TYR A 138 1.14 -15.51 4.48
CA TYR A 138 1.85 -15.25 5.74
C TYR A 138 1.55 -16.29 6.81
N THR A 139 0.27 -16.61 7.03
CA THR A 139 -0.11 -17.60 8.05
C THR A 139 0.38 -19.01 7.72
N LYS A 140 0.41 -19.40 6.43
CA LYS A 140 0.89 -20.72 6.01
C LYS A 140 2.42 -20.85 6.05
N ASN A 141 3.14 -19.81 5.64
CA ASN A 141 4.58 -19.90 5.38
C ASN A 141 5.44 -19.13 6.39
N GLY A 142 4.81 -18.51 7.39
CA GLY A 142 5.48 -17.70 8.41
C GLY A 142 6.33 -16.60 7.76
N ARG A 143 7.59 -16.47 8.20
CA ARG A 143 8.51 -15.43 7.68
C ARG A 143 8.94 -15.62 6.21
N ASN A 144 8.71 -16.79 5.62
CA ASN A 144 9.09 -17.07 4.23
C ASN A 144 8.04 -16.66 3.21
N TRP A 145 6.91 -16.10 3.64
CA TRP A 145 5.79 -15.71 2.78
C TRP A 145 6.16 -14.82 1.59
N ARG A 146 7.16 -13.94 1.76
CA ARG A 146 7.66 -13.06 0.68
C ARG A 146 8.29 -13.83 -0.47
N LYS A 147 8.97 -14.94 -0.20
CA LYS A 147 9.58 -15.79 -1.25
C LYS A 147 8.52 -16.53 -2.06
N THR A 148 7.41 -16.90 -1.41
CA THR A 148 6.30 -17.58 -2.06
C THR A 148 5.49 -16.65 -2.98
N LEU A 149 5.48 -15.34 -2.71
CA LEU A 149 4.81 -14.36 -3.58
C LEU A 149 5.52 -14.19 -4.92
N THR A 150 6.84 -14.07 -4.90
CA THR A 150 7.64 -13.94 -6.13
C THR A 150 7.56 -15.16 -7.05
N GLU A 151 7.14 -16.32 -6.55
CA GLU A 151 6.95 -17.56 -7.32
C GLU A 151 5.51 -17.70 -7.88
N ILE A 152 4.54 -16.95 -7.35
CA ILE A 152 3.14 -16.99 -7.79
C ILE A 152 2.88 -15.95 -8.89
N ASP A 153 3.61 -14.84 -8.86
CA ASP A 153 3.47 -13.73 -9.82
C ASP A 153 4.48 -13.81 -11.00
N SER A 154 5.29 -14.87 -11.07
CA SER A 154 6.23 -15.21 -12.15
C SER A 154 5.70 -16.30 -13.07
#